data_AF-A0A0F7CKY1-F1
#
_entry.id   AF-A0A0F7CKY1-F1
#
_cell.length_a   1.000
_cell.length_b   1.000
_cell.length_c   1.000
_cell.angle_alpha   90.00
_cell.angle_beta   90.00
_cell.angle_gamma   90.00
#
_symmetry.space_group_name_H-M   'P 1'
#
loop_
_entity.id
_entity.type
_entity.pdbx_description
1 polymer ?
#
loop_
_entity_poly.entity_id
_entity_poly.type
_entity_poly.pdbx_seq_one_letter_code
_entity_poly.pdbx_strand_id
1 'polypeptide(L)' 'MGVKTITISIDAYEALLKLKRPGESFSDVILRLAKKRSLLELAGAWRDVDDEELGKVVMEIREAWSEWSIKTE' A
#
# COMPACT_ATOMS: atom_id res chain seq x y z
N MET A 1 -24.61 -3.98 -15.92
CA MET A 1 -23.30 -3.33 -15.68
C MET A 1 -22.88 -2.63 -16.96
N GLY A 2 -22.71 -1.31 -16.92
CA GLY A 2 -22.24 -0.56 -18.08
C GLY A 2 -20.72 -0.58 -18.14
N VAL A 3 -20.15 -0.77 -19.32
CA VAL A 3 -18.71 -0.66 -19.55
C VAL A 3 -18.45 0.67 -20.25
N LYS A 4 -17.43 1.40 -19.80
CA LYS A 4 -16.89 2.56 -20.52
C LYS A 4 -15.45 2.27 -20.89
N THR A 5 -15.11 2.49 -22.14
CA THR A 5 -13.73 2.40 -22.64
C THR A 5 -13.05 3.74 -22.43
N ILE A 6 -11.85 3.72 -21.84
CA ILE A 6 -10.98 4.88 -21.71
C ILE A 6 -9.67 4.60 -22.45
N THR A 7 -9.14 5.61 -23.12
CA THR A 7 -7.80 5.55 -23.71
C THR A 7 -6.80 6.10 -22.70
N ILE A 8 -5.70 5.39 -22.48
CA ILE A 8 -4.61 5.77 -21.58
C ILE A 8 -3.27 5.65 -22.30
N SER A 9 -2.23 6.31 -21.78
CA SER A 9 -0.87 6.13 -22.30
C SER A 9 -0.37 4.70 -22.04
N ILE A 10 0.65 4.29 -22.81
CA ILE A 10 1.32 3.00 -22.61
C ILE A 10 1.92 2.93 -21.20
N ASP A 11 2.58 4.00 -20.75
CA ASP A 11 3.16 4.07 -19.40
C ASP A 11 2.11 3.87 -18.30
N ALA A 12 0.91 4.45 -18.46
CA ALA A 12 -0.17 4.26 -17.51
C ALA A 12 -0.69 2.82 -17.50
N TYR A 13 -0.79 2.18 -18.67
CA TYR A 13 -1.14 0.77 -18.77
C TYR A 13 -0.10 -0.12 -18.08
N GLU A 14 1.19 0.10 -18.33
CA GLU A 14 2.26 -0.66 -17.69
C GLU A 14 2.29 -0.48 -16.17
N ALA A 15 2.06 0.74 -15.69
CA ALA A 15 1.94 1.01 -14.27
C ALA A 15 0.78 0.23 -13.63
N LEU A 16 -0.39 0.20 -14.28
CA LEU A 16 -1.52 -0.59 -13.81
C LEU A 16 -1.24 -2.09 -13.85
N LEU A 17 -0.53 -2.57 -14.88
CA LEU A 17 -0.14 -3.98 -15.01
C LEU A 17 0.78 -4.43 -13.87
N LYS A 18 1.78 -3.62 -13.51
CA LYS A 18 2.69 -3.88 -12.37
C LYS A 18 1.96 -3.94 -11.03
N LEU A 19 0.89 -3.16 -10.87
CA LEU A 19 0.09 -3.10 -9.65
C LEU A 19 -1.01 -4.15 -9.55
N LYS A 20 -1.28 -4.87 -10.64
CA LYS A 20 -2.38 -5.84 -10.75
C LYS A 20 -2.05 -7.10 -9.95
N ARG A 21 -2.96 -7.49 -9.06
CA ARG A 21 -2.83 -8.74 -8.28
C ARG A 21 -3.36 -9.94 -9.06
N PRO A 22 -2.95 -11.17 -8.72
CA PRO A 22 -3.52 -12.38 -9.32
C PRO A 22 -5.05 -12.40 -9.19
N GLY A 23 -5.75 -12.62 -10.30
CA GLY A 23 -7.22 -12.65 -10.36
C GLY A 23 -7.93 -11.29 -10.33
N GLU A 24 -7.22 -10.17 -10.23
CA GLU A 24 -7.79 -8.82 -10.18
C GLU A 24 -8.01 -8.26 -11.60
N SER A 25 -9.14 -7.62 -11.92
CA SER A 25 -9.34 -6.93 -13.20
C SER A 25 -8.70 -5.53 -13.22
N PHE A 26 -8.52 -4.91 -14.39
CA PHE A 26 -8.00 -3.52 -14.43
C PHE A 26 -8.97 -2.52 -13.78
N SER A 27 -10.27 -2.76 -13.89
CA SER A 27 -11.28 -1.96 -13.18
C SER A 27 -11.13 -2.08 -11.67
N ASP A 28 -10.82 -3.26 -11.15
CA ASP A 28 -10.60 -3.48 -9.71
C ASP A 28 -9.34 -2.76 -9.22
N VAL A 29 -8.25 -2.80 -10.00
CA VAL A 29 -7.03 -2.03 -9.69
C VAL A 29 -7.34 -0.55 -9.58
N ILE A 30 -8.04 0.02 -10.58
CA ILE A 30 -8.39 1.45 -10.60
C ILE A 30 -9.24 1.80 -9.39
N LEU A 31 -10.27 1.01 -9.08
CA LEU A 31 -11.14 1.25 -7.93
C LEU A 31 -10.39 1.13 -6.61
N ARG A 32 -9.50 0.15 -6.47
CA ARG A 32 -8.64 -0.03 -5.29
C ARG A 32 -7.72 1.16 -5.06
N LEU A 33 -7.12 1.69 -6.13
CA LEU A 33 -6.22 2.84 -6.05
C LEU A 33 -6.98 4.17 -5.85
N ALA A 34 -8.16 4.30 -6.45
CA ALA A 34 -9.00 5.49 -6.30
C ALA A 34 -9.69 5.57 -4.93
N LYS A 35 -9.80 4.43 -4.21
CA LYS A 35 -10.37 4.40 -2.87
C LYS A 35 -9.46 5.17 -1.91
N LYS A 36 -9.97 6.28 -1.38
CA LYS A 36 -9.36 6.96 -0.22
C LYS A 36 -9.48 6.03 0.98
N ARG A 37 -8.34 5.59 1.54
CA ARG A 37 -8.29 4.89 2.82
C ARG A 37 -8.01 5.88 3.94
N SER A 38 -8.78 5.80 5.01
CA SER A 38 -8.49 6.55 6.23
C SER A 38 -7.49 5.77 7.06
N LEU A 39 -6.51 6.46 7.67
CA LEU A 39 -5.63 5.83 8.67
C LEU A 39 -6.43 5.27 9.86
N LEU A 40 -7.62 5.80 10.12
CA LEU A 40 -8.54 5.26 11.13
C LEU A 40 -9.01 3.83 10.82
N GLU A 41 -8.97 3.38 9.56
CA GLU A 41 -9.28 1.98 9.21
C GLU A 41 -8.27 1.00 9.84
N LEU A 42 -7.09 1.47 10.25
CA LEU A 42 -6.05 0.68 10.91
C LEU A 42 -6.11 0.77 12.45
N ALA A 43 -7.04 1.55 13.00
CA ALA A 43 -7.12 1.77 14.45
C ALA A 43 -7.43 0.46 15.18
N GLY A 44 -6.51 0.04 16.05
CA GLY A 44 -6.64 -1.22 16.80
C GLY A 44 -6.25 -2.47 16.00
N ALA A 45 -5.62 -2.33 14.83
CA ALA A 45 -5.10 -3.48 14.06
C ALA A 45 -4.11 -4.33 14.86
N TRP A 46 -3.46 -3.75 15.87
CA TRP A 46 -2.49 -4.41 16.76
C TRP A 46 -3.00 -4.57 18.19
N ARG A 47 -4.33 -4.58 18.40
CA ARG A 47 -4.90 -4.70 19.75
C ARG A 47 -4.59 -6.04 20.41
N ASP A 48 -4.42 -7.08 19.61
CA ASP A 48 -4.14 -8.45 20.07
C ASP A 48 -2.65 -8.81 20.03
N VAL A 49 -1.78 -7.85 19.70
CA VAL A 49 -0.32 -8.01 19.70
C VAL A 49 0.18 -7.70 21.10
N ASP A 50 1.08 -8.54 21.63
CA ASP A 50 1.65 -8.32 22.95
C ASP A 50 2.66 -7.15 22.96
N ASP A 51 2.85 -6.54 24.14
CA ASP A 51 3.70 -5.35 24.28
C ASP A 51 5.18 -5.64 23.97
N GLU A 52 5.66 -6.88 24.17
CA GLU A 52 7.04 -7.27 23.91
C GLU A 52 7.30 -7.39 22.40
N GLU A 53 6.40 -8.06 21.68
CA GLU A 53 6.40 -8.16 20.22
C GLU A 53 6.24 -6.78 19.57
N LEU A 54 5.32 -5.96 20.09
CA LEU A 54 5.17 -4.58 19.65
C LEU A 54 6.45 -3.76 19.84
N GLY A 55 7.10 -3.91 21.00
CA GLY A 55 8.37 -3.25 21.29
C GLY A 55 9.48 -3.60 20.30
N LYS A 56 9.59 -4.89 19.94
CA LYS A 56 10.57 -5.38 18.94
C LYS A 56 10.30 -4.77 17.57
N VAL A 57 9.05 -4.81 17.10
CA VAL A 57 8.67 -4.23 15.80
C VAL A 57 8.96 -2.74 15.74
N VAL A 58 8.64 -1.97 16.79
CA VAL A 58 8.91 -0.53 16.84
C VAL A 58 10.42 -0.24 16.85
N MET A 59 11.22 -1.06 17.52
CA MET A 59 12.67 -0.94 17.54
C MET A 59 13.27 -1.17 16.14
N GLU A 60 12.90 -2.27 15.48
CA GLU A 60 13.35 -2.59 14.11
C GLU A 60 13.00 -1.47 13.12
N ILE A 61 11.79 -0.90 13.23
CA ILE A 61 11.37 0.24 12.40
C ILE A 61 12.29 1.45 12.65
N ARG A 62 12.58 1.77 13.92
CA ARG A 62 13.45 2.91 14.28
C ARG A 62 14.87 2.73 13.76
N GLU A 63 15.43 1.53 13.87
CA GLU A 63 16.77 1.22 13.36
C GLU A 63 16.82 1.38 11.83
N ALA A 64 15.87 0.78 11.12
CA ALA A 64 15.78 0.90 9.66
C ALA A 64 15.64 2.37 9.20
N TRP A 65 14.87 3.18 9.92
CA TRP A 65 14.71 4.61 9.64
C TRP A 65 15.97 5.42 9.94
N SER A 66 16.69 5.10 11.01
CA SER A 66 17.98 5.74 11.34
C SER A 66 19.02 5.45 10.25
N GLU A 67 19.11 4.20 9.79
CA GLU A 67 20.03 3.82 8.71
C GLU A 67 19.68 4.50 7.38
N TRP A 68 18.38 4.68 7.12
CA TRP A 68 17.92 5.36 5.92
C TRP A 68 18.23 6.86 5.94
N SER A 69 18.00 7.54 7.08
CA SER A 69 18.27 8.97 7.25
C SER A 69 19.75 9.33 7.07
N ILE A 70 20.66 8.42 7.45
CA ILE A 70 22.12 8.61 7.31
C ILE A 70 22.58 8.52 5.85
N LYS A 71 21.82 7.84 4.97
CA LYS A 71 22.19 7.65 3.55
C LYS A 71 21.69 8.76 2.63
N THR A 72 21.00 9.76 3.18
CA THR A 72 20.39 10.88 2.44
C THR A 72 21.14 12.21 2.57
N GLU A 73 22.25 12.24 3.32
CA GLU A 73 23.27 13.32 3.31
C GLU A 73 24.45 12.95 2.38
#